data_AF-A0A9E1W555-F1
#
_entry.id   AF-A0A9E1W555-F1
#
_cell.length_a   1.000
_cell.length_b   1.000
_cell.length_c   1.000
_cell.angle_alpha   90.00
_cell.angle_beta   90.00
_cell.angle_gamma   90.00
#
_symmetry.space_group_name_H-M   'P 1'
#
loop_
_entity.id
_entity.type
_entity.pdbx_description
1 polymer ?
#
loop_
_entity_poly.entity_id
_entity_poly.type
_entity_poly.pdbx_seq_one_letter_code
_entity_poly.pdbx_strand_id
1 'polypeptide(L)'
;MRWKMFIFLCALIFSVAGAFIMPVAQAQETAPDHEIRGTLRVGRDPVPDISVTVFDEAGAEVGTSISDEGGQWQIEITSTGEYTAVIDVATLPEGVGFKEGATNEVVKEVLALDKSSYPVAFKLEDGAAPLIAPVSTATQLANRAVSGLRVGLLVALAAVGLSLIYGVTGLVNFAHSEMVTFGAVTAFGFEALMPSLPFVIPVILGIMSGGLLGFVLERGLFKPLRDRKMNNISLMVVSIGLAFVLRYVIVIYFRAEPVGFKHYLLQTGIDIGPIKIPVKDIVIMSIAFFMLILIATLLQKTRLGTSMRAVSDNPALAESSGIDINKTILAVWVAGSALAAMGGIFLGLTNIIEWQMGEKMLLLIFAAVTLGGLGTAYGAMVGGLAIGFVSEMSTFWLDNDLKFLIALVVLIIILLVRPQGILGVRERLG
;
A
#
# COMPACT_ATOMS: atom_id res chain seq x y z
N MET A 1 36.95 5.84 -8.17
CA MET A 1 36.10 5.41 -9.32
C MET A 1 34.76 4.80 -8.90
N ARG A 2 34.71 3.86 -7.93
CA ARG A 2 33.49 3.12 -7.55
C ARG A 2 32.33 3.97 -6.99
N TRP A 3 32.60 5.04 -6.22
CA TRP A 3 31.55 5.90 -5.64
C TRP A 3 30.85 6.80 -6.68
N LYS A 4 31.60 7.37 -7.62
CA LYS A 4 31.03 8.13 -8.75
C LYS A 4 30.14 7.25 -9.63
N MET A 5 30.53 5.99 -9.82
CA MET A 5 29.74 4.99 -10.56
C MET A 5 28.46 4.59 -9.80
N PHE A 6 28.49 4.50 -8.47
CA PHE A 6 27.29 4.26 -7.65
C PHE A 6 26.31 5.43 -7.71
N ILE A 7 26.79 6.67 -7.55
CA ILE A 7 25.96 7.87 -7.71
C ILE A 7 25.38 7.91 -9.13
N PHE A 8 26.20 7.61 -10.15
CA PHE A 8 25.74 7.58 -11.53
C PHE A 8 24.70 6.49 -11.79
N LEU A 9 24.83 5.29 -11.22
CA LEU A 9 23.83 4.22 -11.36
C LEU A 9 22.55 4.51 -10.60
N CYS A 10 22.63 5.09 -9.41
CA CYS A 10 21.43 5.55 -8.68
C CYS A 10 20.76 6.66 -9.47
N ALA A 11 21.52 7.67 -9.92
CA ALA A 11 21.02 8.74 -10.75
C ALA A 11 20.45 8.22 -12.08
N LEU A 12 21.03 7.18 -12.68
CA LEU A 12 20.53 6.55 -13.91
C LEU A 12 19.22 5.79 -13.67
N ILE A 13 19.13 5.00 -12.59
CA ILE A 13 17.88 4.31 -12.22
C ILE A 13 16.81 5.33 -11.91
N PHE A 14 17.15 6.39 -11.18
CA PHE A 14 16.24 7.46 -10.85
C PHE A 14 15.99 8.44 -11.99
N SER A 15 16.83 8.52 -13.02
CA SER A 15 16.60 9.32 -14.23
C SER A 15 15.87 8.52 -15.30
N VAL A 16 16.02 7.20 -15.35
CA VAL A 16 15.11 6.33 -16.09
C VAL A 16 13.76 6.39 -15.38
N ALA A 17 13.70 6.24 -14.05
CA ALA A 17 12.57 6.52 -13.13
C ALA A 17 12.17 8.01 -13.03
N GLY A 18 12.91 8.91 -13.69
CA GLY A 18 12.72 10.36 -13.63
C GLY A 18 12.44 11.01 -14.98
N ALA A 19 12.70 10.30 -16.09
CA ALA A 19 12.20 10.63 -17.42
C ALA A 19 10.67 10.52 -17.50
N PHE A 20 10.04 10.08 -16.40
CA PHE A 20 8.62 10.10 -16.09
C PHE A 20 8.10 11.51 -15.72
N ILE A 21 8.74 12.58 -16.23
CA ILE A 21 8.18 13.93 -16.17
C ILE A 21 6.87 13.89 -16.94
N MET A 22 5.76 13.70 -16.21
CA MET A 22 4.44 13.85 -16.79
C MET A 22 4.32 15.28 -17.32
N PRO A 23 3.66 15.50 -18.47
CA PRO A 23 3.22 16.83 -18.81
C PRO A 23 2.43 17.34 -17.61
N VAL A 24 2.82 18.51 -17.09
CA VAL A 24 1.92 19.32 -16.30
C VAL A 24 0.68 19.46 -17.18
N ALA A 25 -0.43 18.84 -16.79
CA ALA A 25 -1.71 19.36 -17.24
C ALA A 25 -1.67 20.81 -16.77
N GLN A 26 -1.52 21.76 -17.70
CA GLN A 26 -1.51 23.18 -17.38
C GLN A 26 -2.74 23.41 -16.51
N ALA A 27 -2.51 23.73 -15.23
CA ALA A 27 -3.52 24.35 -14.42
C ALA A 27 -3.84 25.65 -15.16
N GLN A 28 -4.96 25.64 -15.87
CA GLN A 28 -5.49 26.84 -16.46
C GLN A 28 -5.93 27.68 -15.28
N GLU A 29 -5.12 28.69 -14.94
CA GLU A 29 -5.50 29.81 -14.08
C GLU A 29 -6.69 30.52 -14.72
N THR A 30 -7.88 30.03 -14.40
CA THR A 30 -9.12 30.76 -14.38
C THR A 30 -9.94 30.08 -13.29
N ALA A 31 -10.00 30.65 -12.08
CA ALA A 31 -10.85 30.16 -11.02
C ALA A 31 -12.29 30.00 -11.56
N PRO A 32 -12.82 28.78 -11.65
CA PRO A 32 -14.25 28.57 -11.59
C PRO A 32 -14.64 28.49 -10.11
N ASP A 33 -15.83 28.98 -9.74
CA ASP A 33 -16.44 28.53 -8.49
C ASP A 33 -16.50 26.99 -8.55
N HIS A 34 -15.78 26.32 -7.64
CA HIS A 34 -15.70 24.87 -7.60
C HIS A 34 -16.83 24.37 -6.72
N GLU A 35 -17.65 23.46 -7.22
CA GLU A 35 -18.84 23.03 -6.49
C GLU A 35 -18.91 21.52 -6.34
N ILE A 36 -19.27 21.06 -5.14
CA ILE A 36 -19.81 19.72 -4.95
C ILE A 36 -21.30 19.81 -5.26
N ARG A 37 -21.77 18.99 -6.20
CA ARG A 37 -23.18 18.95 -6.57
C ARG A 37 -23.69 17.54 -6.74
N GLY A 38 -25.00 17.38 -6.62
CA GLY A 38 -25.66 16.12 -6.89
C GLY A 38 -27.06 16.32 -7.43
N THR A 39 -27.66 15.23 -7.87
CA THR A 39 -29.09 15.20 -8.20
C THR A 39 -29.73 14.05 -7.45
N LEU A 40 -30.75 14.37 -6.67
CA LEU A 40 -31.55 13.44 -5.89
C LEU A 40 -32.71 12.98 -6.76
N ARG A 41 -32.72 11.69 -7.09
CA ARG A 41 -33.75 11.08 -7.93
C ARG A 41 -34.09 9.69 -7.42
N VAL A 42 -35.36 9.35 -7.52
CA VAL A 42 -35.87 8.00 -7.32
C VAL A 42 -36.28 7.46 -8.68
N GLY A 43 -35.53 6.48 -9.19
CA GLY A 43 -35.74 5.98 -10.56
C GLY A 43 -35.52 7.08 -11.62
N ARG A 44 -36.60 7.62 -12.18
CA ARG A 44 -36.57 8.73 -13.15
C ARG A 44 -37.09 10.05 -12.57
N ASP A 45 -37.67 10.04 -11.38
CA ASP A 45 -38.37 11.19 -10.82
C ASP A 45 -37.42 11.96 -9.89
N PRO A 46 -37.28 13.29 -10.05
CA PRO A 46 -36.50 14.12 -9.16
C PRO A 46 -37.19 14.30 -7.81
N VAL A 47 -36.40 14.45 -6.74
CA VAL A 47 -36.91 14.67 -5.37
C VAL A 47 -36.47 16.03 -4.83
N PRO A 48 -37.37 17.02 -4.75
CA PRO A 48 -37.09 18.34 -4.21
C PRO A 48 -37.11 18.38 -2.67
N ASP A 49 -36.68 19.52 -2.12
CA ASP A 49 -36.81 19.89 -0.69
C ASP A 49 -36.01 19.03 0.31
N ILE A 50 -34.97 18.34 -0.16
CA ILE A 50 -34.07 17.56 0.70
C ILE A 50 -32.86 18.42 1.08
N SER A 51 -32.54 18.49 2.37
CA SER A 51 -31.35 19.18 2.86
C SER A 51 -30.12 18.29 2.77
N VAL A 52 -29.04 18.83 2.20
CA VAL A 52 -27.73 18.19 2.09
C VAL A 52 -26.68 19.10 2.72
N THR A 53 -25.93 18.58 3.68
CA THR A 53 -24.83 19.28 4.35
C THR A 53 -23.50 18.66 3.92
N VAL A 54 -22.49 19.48 3.63
CA VAL A 54 -21.14 19.01 3.31
C VAL A 54 -20.19 19.36 4.45
N PHE A 55 -19.44 18.38 4.91
CA PHE A 55 -18.38 18.52 5.91
C PHE A 55 -17.01 18.35 5.26
N ASP A 56 -16.00 19.02 5.80
CA ASP A 56 -14.58 18.82 5.43
C ASP A 56 -13.93 17.66 6.20
N GLU A 57 -12.65 17.39 5.90
CA GLU A 57 -11.83 16.36 6.55
C GLU A 57 -11.71 16.54 8.07
N ALA A 58 -11.81 17.78 8.57
CA ALA A 58 -11.79 18.09 10.00
C ALA A 58 -13.17 17.95 10.68
N GLY A 59 -14.21 17.61 9.90
CA GLY A 59 -15.60 17.54 10.36
C GLY A 59 -16.27 18.90 10.52
N ALA A 60 -15.69 19.98 9.99
CA ALA A 60 -16.30 21.30 9.99
C ALA A 60 -17.32 21.42 8.84
N GLU A 61 -18.45 22.08 9.11
CA GLU A 61 -19.48 22.31 8.10
C GLU A 61 -18.98 23.33 7.06
N VAL A 62 -18.94 22.89 5.80
CA VAL A 62 -18.57 23.71 4.63
C VAL A 62 -19.78 24.50 4.15
N GLY A 63 -20.96 23.87 4.19
CA GLY A 63 -22.23 24.51 3.88
C GLY A 63 -23.38 23.51 3.80
N THR A 64 -24.60 24.04 3.79
CA THR A 64 -25.85 23.28 3.67
C THR A 64 -26.67 23.84 2.50
N SER A 65 -27.20 22.96 1.65
CA SER A 65 -27.97 23.29 0.44
C SER A 65 -29.24 22.44 0.39
N ILE A 66 -30.31 22.96 -0.22
CA ILE A 66 -31.60 22.28 -0.35
C ILE A 66 -31.81 21.94 -1.83
N SER A 67 -32.29 20.73 -2.13
CA SER A 67 -32.55 20.32 -3.50
C SER A 67 -33.70 21.10 -4.15
N ASP A 68 -33.49 21.55 -5.39
CA ASP A 68 -34.48 22.28 -6.19
C ASP A 68 -35.58 21.37 -6.78
N GLU A 69 -36.54 21.94 -7.53
CA GLU A 69 -37.62 21.20 -8.21
C GLU A 69 -37.11 20.10 -9.17
N GLY A 70 -35.87 20.21 -9.65
CA GLY A 70 -35.17 19.22 -10.45
C GLY A 70 -34.36 18.20 -9.64
N GLY A 71 -34.42 18.26 -8.31
CA GLY A 71 -33.66 17.44 -7.37
C GLY A 71 -32.18 17.83 -7.28
N GLN A 72 -31.76 18.95 -7.86
CA GLN A 72 -30.36 19.38 -7.89
C GLN A 72 -29.99 20.17 -6.63
N TRP A 73 -28.81 19.89 -6.10
CA TRP A 73 -28.22 20.64 -4.99
C TRP A 73 -26.74 20.91 -5.31
N GLN A 74 -26.22 22.02 -4.80
CA GLN A 74 -24.82 22.41 -4.99
C GLN A 74 -24.29 23.20 -3.79
N ILE A 75 -23.02 22.98 -3.46
CA ILE A 75 -22.26 23.65 -2.40
C ILE A 75 -20.87 24.00 -2.95
N GLU A 76 -20.48 25.26 -2.82
CA GLU A 76 -19.16 25.75 -3.22
C GLU A 76 -18.08 25.24 -2.27
N ILE A 77 -16.93 24.89 -2.84
CA ILE A 77 -15.73 24.46 -2.13
C ILE A 77 -14.53 25.32 -2.56
N THR A 78 -13.68 25.65 -1.59
CA THR A 78 -12.52 26.55 -1.82
C THR A 78 -11.18 25.84 -1.68
N SER A 79 -11.17 24.56 -1.32
CA SER A 79 -9.95 23.78 -1.06
C SER A 79 -10.05 22.36 -1.61
N THR A 80 -8.90 21.71 -1.77
CA THR A 80 -8.80 20.27 -2.01
C THR A 80 -8.86 19.52 -0.68
N GLY A 81 -9.40 18.30 -0.66
CA GLY A 81 -9.51 17.51 0.56
C GLY A 81 -10.61 16.46 0.47
N GLU A 82 -10.81 15.72 1.55
CA GLU A 82 -11.96 14.84 1.71
C GLU A 82 -13.19 15.66 2.12
N TYR A 83 -14.30 15.46 1.42
CA TYR A 83 -15.59 16.07 1.73
C TYR A 83 -16.64 15.01 1.95
N THR A 84 -17.39 15.11 3.04
CA THR A 84 -18.48 14.19 3.35
C THR A 84 -19.82 14.89 3.14
N ALA A 85 -20.55 14.48 2.10
CA ALA A 85 -21.90 14.98 1.86
C ALA A 85 -22.92 14.11 2.60
N VAL A 86 -23.78 14.73 3.40
CA VAL A 86 -24.75 14.07 4.28
C VAL A 86 -26.15 14.58 3.95
N ILE A 87 -27.07 13.68 3.62
CA ILE A 87 -28.50 14.01 3.52
C ILE A 87 -29.13 14.03 4.93
N ASP A 88 -29.87 15.10 5.24
CA ASP A 88 -30.74 15.13 6.40
C ASP A 88 -31.95 14.21 6.16
N VAL A 89 -31.95 13.08 6.86
CA VAL A 89 -32.97 12.04 6.78
C VAL A 89 -34.35 12.56 7.20
N ALA A 90 -34.43 13.60 8.04
CA ALA A 90 -35.69 14.20 8.44
C ALA A 90 -36.40 14.95 7.30
N THR A 91 -35.66 15.29 6.24
CA THR A 91 -36.18 16.00 5.06
C THR A 91 -36.58 15.06 3.91
N LEU A 92 -36.43 13.74 4.08
CA LEU A 92 -36.86 12.77 3.07
C LEU A 92 -38.38 12.62 3.04
N PRO A 93 -39.01 12.60 1.84
CA PRO A 93 -40.44 12.33 1.71
C PRO A 93 -40.82 10.94 2.25
N GLU A 94 -42.04 10.81 2.77
CA GLU A 94 -42.55 9.52 3.27
C GLU A 94 -42.52 8.46 2.16
N GLY A 95 -41.85 7.33 2.42
CA GLY A 95 -41.71 6.22 1.49
C GLY A 95 -40.46 6.24 0.60
N VAL A 96 -39.68 7.32 0.61
CA VAL A 96 -38.40 7.40 -0.10
C VAL A 96 -37.25 7.01 0.85
N GLY A 97 -36.46 6.02 0.43
CA GLY A 97 -35.29 5.57 1.19
C GLY A 97 -34.06 5.40 0.30
N PHE A 98 -32.98 4.88 0.88
CA PHE A 98 -31.74 4.61 0.16
C PHE A 98 -31.76 3.19 -0.43
N LYS A 99 -31.19 3.03 -1.63
CA LYS A 99 -30.99 1.73 -2.27
C LYS A 99 -30.10 0.84 -1.40
N GLU A 100 -30.31 -0.48 -1.46
CA GLU A 100 -29.55 -1.46 -0.66
C GLU A 100 -28.01 -1.23 -0.74
N GLY A 101 -27.40 -0.94 0.41
CA GLY A 101 -25.97 -0.65 0.55
C GLY A 101 -25.54 0.80 0.24
N ALA A 102 -26.48 1.74 0.06
CA ALA A 102 -26.20 3.16 -0.07
C ALA A 102 -26.53 3.93 1.22
N THR A 103 -25.60 4.74 1.69
CA THR A 103 -25.68 5.52 2.92
C THR A 103 -26.25 6.92 2.68
N ASN A 104 -26.73 7.56 3.74
CA ASN A 104 -27.05 8.99 3.74
C ASN A 104 -25.79 9.87 3.70
N GLU A 105 -24.61 9.27 3.89
CA GLU A 105 -23.30 9.91 3.78
C GLU A 105 -22.58 9.40 2.53
N VAL A 106 -22.05 10.30 1.71
CA VAL A 106 -21.19 9.95 0.59
C VAL A 106 -19.91 10.76 0.71
N VAL A 107 -18.81 10.04 0.93
CA VAL A 107 -17.47 10.62 0.96
C VAL A 107 -17.01 10.88 -0.47
N LYS A 108 -16.55 12.11 -0.71
CA LYS A 108 -16.01 12.58 -1.97
C LYS A 108 -14.62 13.14 -1.75
N GLU A 109 -13.63 12.45 -2.29
CA GLU A 109 -12.26 12.92 -2.28
C GLU A 109 -12.02 13.86 -3.47
N VAL A 110 -11.66 15.12 -3.17
CA VAL A 110 -11.33 16.16 -4.16
C VAL A 110 -9.81 16.32 -4.19
N LEU A 111 -9.19 15.59 -5.10
CA LEU A 111 -7.73 15.46 -5.23
C LEU A 111 -7.07 16.69 -5.89
N ALA A 112 -7.82 17.44 -6.69
CA ALA A 112 -7.37 18.67 -7.35
C ALA A 112 -8.60 19.52 -7.71
N LEU A 113 -8.49 20.85 -7.63
CA LEU A 113 -9.49 21.81 -8.10
C LEU A 113 -9.38 22.01 -9.63
N ASP A 114 -9.37 20.90 -10.38
CA ASP A 114 -9.21 20.88 -11.85
C ASP A 114 -10.57 20.94 -12.59
N LYS A 115 -11.67 20.71 -11.88
CA LYS A 115 -13.04 20.69 -12.42
C LYS A 115 -13.87 21.72 -11.69
N SER A 116 -14.78 22.36 -12.42
CA SER A 116 -15.79 23.24 -11.80
C SER A 116 -16.81 22.46 -10.97
N SER A 117 -16.94 21.15 -11.18
CA SER A 117 -17.97 20.35 -10.51
C SER A 117 -17.50 18.94 -10.13
N TYR A 118 -17.80 18.58 -8.89
CA TYR A 118 -17.54 17.27 -8.29
C TYR A 118 -18.87 16.57 -7.99
N PRO A 119 -19.32 15.62 -8.83
CA PRO A 119 -20.62 14.99 -8.66
C PRO A 119 -20.60 14.02 -7.47
N VAL A 120 -21.62 14.15 -6.63
CA VAL A 120 -22.01 13.23 -5.56
C VAL A 120 -23.38 12.65 -5.89
N ALA A 121 -23.50 11.34 -5.86
CA ALA A 121 -24.73 10.65 -6.21
C ALA A 121 -25.21 9.80 -5.03
N PHE A 122 -26.34 10.21 -4.46
CA PHE A 122 -27.09 9.39 -3.52
C PHE A 122 -28.00 8.46 -4.31
N LYS A 123 -28.04 7.18 -3.93
CA LYS A 123 -28.90 6.19 -4.58
C LYS A 123 -30.18 6.08 -3.77
N LEU A 124 -31.26 6.71 -4.25
CA LEU A 124 -32.58 6.67 -3.62
C LEU A 124 -33.51 5.67 -4.34
N GLU A 125 -34.44 5.08 -3.60
CA GLU A 125 -35.40 4.07 -4.07
C GLU A 125 -36.77 4.27 -3.41
N ASP A 126 -37.84 4.01 -4.18
CA ASP A 126 -39.23 4.16 -3.74
C ASP A 126 -39.68 2.92 -2.96
N GLY A 127 -40.38 3.11 -1.84
CA GLY A 127 -40.81 2.05 -0.94
C GLY A 127 -39.69 1.45 -0.07
N ALA A 128 -38.51 2.07 -0.03
CA ALA A 128 -37.41 1.65 0.83
C ALA A 128 -37.62 2.18 2.26
N ALA A 129 -37.56 1.29 3.26
CA ALA A 129 -37.63 1.68 4.66
C ALA A 129 -36.48 2.65 5.03
N PRO A 130 -36.71 3.64 5.92
CA PRO A 130 -35.67 4.57 6.31
C PRO A 130 -34.56 3.83 7.06
N LEU A 131 -33.33 4.18 6.70
CA LEU A 131 -32.06 3.54 7.05
C LEU A 131 -31.90 2.15 6.41
N ILE A 132 -30.81 2.01 5.63
CA ILE A 132 -30.13 0.73 5.40
C ILE A 132 -30.30 -0.08 6.69
N ALA A 133 -30.96 -1.24 6.62
CA ALA A 133 -30.85 -2.19 7.72
C ALA A 133 -29.34 -2.31 7.99
N PRO A 134 -28.83 -1.89 9.17
CA PRO A 134 -27.41 -1.70 9.39
C PRO A 134 -26.69 -2.93 8.86
N VAL A 135 -25.79 -2.73 7.89
CA VAL A 135 -25.05 -3.82 7.25
C VAL A 135 -24.61 -4.72 8.38
N SER A 136 -25.09 -5.97 8.37
CA SER A 136 -25.05 -6.80 9.58
C SER A 136 -23.62 -6.78 10.14
N THR A 137 -23.47 -6.76 11.47
CA THR A 137 -22.13 -6.78 12.08
C THR A 137 -21.29 -7.93 11.52
N ALA A 138 -21.92 -9.06 11.20
CA ALA A 138 -21.30 -10.18 10.51
C ALA A 138 -20.78 -9.82 9.11
N THR A 139 -21.56 -9.10 8.30
CA THR A 139 -21.14 -8.61 6.98
C THR A 139 -19.99 -7.61 7.07
N GLN A 140 -20.04 -6.69 8.03
CA GLN A 140 -18.98 -5.71 8.26
C GLN A 140 -17.66 -6.37 8.68
N LEU A 141 -17.73 -7.35 9.58
CA LEU A 141 -16.57 -8.14 9.99
C LEU A 141 -16.07 -9.02 8.83
N ALA A 142 -16.96 -9.60 8.03
CA ALA A 142 -16.57 -10.41 6.88
C ALA A 142 -15.81 -9.59 5.81
N ASN A 143 -16.30 -8.39 5.47
CA ASN A 143 -15.62 -7.50 4.53
C ASN A 143 -14.24 -7.06 5.04
N ARG A 144 -14.14 -6.67 6.33
CA ARG A 144 -12.86 -6.32 6.94
C ARG A 144 -11.91 -7.53 7.04
N ALA A 145 -12.42 -8.74 7.27
CA ALA A 145 -11.59 -9.94 7.33
C ALA A 145 -10.96 -10.25 5.96
N VAL A 146 -11.72 -10.02 4.88
CA VAL A 146 -11.21 -10.13 3.50
C VAL A 146 -10.20 -9.02 3.18
N SER A 147 -10.48 -7.77 3.60
CA SER A 147 -9.49 -6.68 3.49
C SER A 147 -8.21 -7.00 4.27
N GLY A 148 -8.33 -7.56 5.47
CA GLY A 148 -7.21 -7.97 6.31
C GLY A 148 -6.41 -9.12 5.71
N LEU A 149 -7.06 -10.09 5.08
CA LEU A 149 -6.35 -11.12 4.33
C LEU A 149 -5.60 -10.52 3.14
N ARG A 150 -6.22 -9.60 2.40
CA ARG A 150 -5.60 -8.88 1.28
C ARG A 150 -4.36 -8.12 1.75
N VAL A 151 -4.51 -7.21 2.73
CA VAL A 151 -3.40 -6.44 3.30
C VAL A 151 -2.33 -7.36 3.89
N GLY A 152 -2.74 -8.44 4.58
CA GLY A 152 -1.83 -9.44 5.13
C GLY A 152 -0.96 -10.12 4.08
N LEU A 153 -1.53 -10.48 2.92
CA LEU A 153 -0.77 -11.05 1.81
C LEU A 153 0.26 -10.05 1.24
N LEU A 154 -0.13 -8.78 1.11
CA LEU A 154 0.76 -7.73 0.60
C LEU A 154 1.91 -7.41 1.56
N VAL A 155 1.59 -7.28 2.86
CA VAL A 155 2.58 -7.09 3.92
C VAL A 155 3.49 -8.32 4.01
N ALA A 156 2.97 -9.54 3.86
CA ALA A 156 3.77 -10.76 3.83
C ALA A 156 4.79 -10.78 2.69
N LEU A 157 4.42 -10.33 1.48
CA LEU A 157 5.38 -10.21 0.37
C LEU A 157 6.55 -9.28 0.73
N ALA A 158 6.23 -8.08 1.24
CA ALA A 158 7.26 -7.12 1.64
C ALA A 158 8.11 -7.62 2.82
N ALA A 159 7.47 -8.23 3.84
CA ALA A 159 8.11 -8.78 5.03
C ALA A 159 9.04 -9.95 4.71
N VAL A 160 8.66 -10.86 3.81
CA VAL A 160 9.53 -11.94 3.34
C VAL A 160 10.80 -11.35 2.71
N GLY A 161 10.66 -10.29 1.91
CA GLY A 161 11.82 -9.62 1.33
C GLY A 161 12.80 -9.08 2.38
N LEU A 162 12.28 -8.39 3.40
CA LEU A 162 13.10 -7.87 4.50
C LEU A 162 13.75 -9.02 5.29
N SER A 163 12.98 -10.07 5.58
CA SER A 163 13.46 -11.22 6.33
C SER A 163 14.54 -12.01 5.59
N LEU A 164 14.51 -12.06 4.26
CA LEU A 164 15.57 -12.70 3.49
C LEU A 164 16.88 -11.91 3.63
N ILE A 165 16.83 -10.58 3.46
CA ILE A 165 18.00 -9.70 3.62
C ILE A 165 18.57 -9.84 5.04
N TYR A 166 17.73 -9.71 6.05
CA TYR A 166 18.15 -9.86 7.44
C TYR A 166 18.70 -11.26 7.71
N GLY A 167 18.02 -12.32 7.27
CA GLY A 167 18.41 -13.70 7.56
C GLY A 167 19.80 -14.05 7.06
N VAL A 168 20.23 -13.51 5.92
CA VAL A 168 21.55 -13.82 5.33
C VAL A 168 22.63 -12.81 5.74
N THR A 169 22.28 -11.56 6.00
CA THR A 169 23.28 -10.50 6.27
C THR A 169 23.33 -10.02 7.72
N GLY A 170 22.31 -10.31 8.52
CA GLY A 170 22.09 -9.73 9.84
C GLY A 170 21.81 -8.21 9.82
N LEU A 171 21.57 -7.63 8.63
CA LEU A 171 21.30 -6.21 8.47
C LEU A 171 19.81 -5.92 8.65
N VAL A 172 19.48 -5.10 9.63
CA VAL A 172 18.17 -4.45 9.72
C VAL A 172 18.13 -3.29 8.72
N ASN A 173 17.53 -3.53 7.55
CA ASN A 173 17.50 -2.55 6.46
C ASN A 173 16.23 -1.68 6.53
N PHE A 174 16.34 -0.47 7.07
CA PHE A 174 15.22 0.49 7.11
C PHE A 174 14.84 1.01 5.72
N ALA A 175 15.77 1.09 4.78
CA ALA A 175 15.48 1.51 3.41
C ALA A 175 14.59 0.52 2.63
N HIS A 176 14.36 -0.69 3.17
CA HIS A 176 13.48 -1.69 2.56
C HIS A 176 12.05 -1.16 2.35
N SER A 177 11.56 -0.29 3.24
CA SER A 177 10.28 0.38 3.07
C SER A 177 10.21 1.21 1.80
N GLU A 178 11.27 1.93 1.47
CA GLU A 178 11.29 2.77 0.27
C GLU A 178 11.37 1.95 -1.01
N MET A 179 11.79 0.69 -0.93
CA MET A 179 11.71 -0.25 -2.06
C MET A 179 10.26 -0.63 -2.38
N VAL A 180 9.37 -0.59 -1.38
CA VAL A 180 7.93 -0.75 -1.54
C VAL A 180 7.38 0.45 -2.31
N THR A 181 7.66 1.68 -1.86
CA THR A 181 7.26 2.91 -2.57
C THR A 181 7.82 2.91 -3.99
N PHE A 182 9.12 2.61 -4.14
CA PHE A 182 9.82 2.61 -5.41
C PHE A 182 9.14 1.69 -6.44
N GLY A 183 8.74 0.48 -6.03
CA GLY A 183 8.02 -0.43 -6.92
C GLY A 183 6.69 0.15 -7.42
N ALA A 184 5.90 0.76 -6.52
CA ALA A 184 4.61 1.34 -6.88
C ALA A 184 4.77 2.50 -7.87
N VAL A 185 5.68 3.45 -7.57
CA VAL A 185 5.89 4.63 -8.42
C VAL A 185 6.51 4.28 -9.77
N THR A 186 7.41 3.29 -9.84
CA THR A 186 7.97 2.88 -11.14
C THR A 186 6.97 2.13 -11.99
N ALA A 187 6.14 1.25 -11.41
CA ALA A 187 5.07 0.59 -12.16
C ALA A 187 4.04 1.61 -12.68
N PHE A 188 3.68 2.60 -11.87
CA PHE A 188 2.83 3.71 -12.30
C PHE A 188 3.48 4.52 -13.43
N GLY A 189 4.76 4.86 -13.30
CA GLY A 189 5.51 5.52 -14.37
C GLY A 189 5.47 4.71 -15.67
N PHE A 190 5.75 3.40 -15.62
CA PHE A 190 5.72 2.54 -16.80
C PHE A 190 4.32 2.47 -17.44
N GLU A 191 3.25 2.48 -16.65
CA GLU A 191 1.87 2.54 -17.15
C GLU A 191 1.61 3.86 -17.90
N ALA A 192 2.04 4.98 -17.33
CA ALA A 192 1.90 6.30 -17.97
C ALA A 192 2.70 6.42 -19.28
N LEU A 193 3.86 5.77 -19.37
CA LEU A 193 4.70 5.78 -20.59
C LEU A 193 4.16 4.87 -21.69
N MET A 194 3.49 3.77 -21.31
CA MET A 194 3.03 2.73 -22.23
C MET A 194 1.52 2.48 -22.07
N PRO A 195 0.66 3.49 -22.28
CA PRO A 195 -0.77 3.39 -22.02
C PRO A 195 -1.48 2.40 -22.97
N SER A 196 -0.87 2.07 -24.11
CA SER A 196 -1.40 1.12 -25.09
C SER A 196 -1.05 -0.34 -24.78
N LEU A 197 -0.12 -0.60 -23.85
CA LEU A 197 0.31 -1.95 -23.51
C LEU A 197 -0.59 -2.58 -22.43
N PRO A 198 -0.72 -3.91 -22.41
CA PRO A 198 -1.40 -4.61 -21.31
C PRO A 198 -0.77 -4.24 -19.96
N PHE A 199 -1.62 -3.96 -18.97
CA PHE A 199 -1.22 -3.51 -17.64
C PHE A 199 -0.22 -4.44 -16.91
N VAL A 200 -0.22 -5.73 -17.28
CA VAL A 200 0.75 -6.72 -16.78
C VAL A 200 2.21 -6.31 -17.08
N ILE A 201 2.45 -5.61 -18.19
CA ILE A 201 3.81 -5.20 -18.61
C ILE A 201 4.39 -4.16 -17.64
N PRO A 202 3.71 -3.02 -17.34
CA PRO A 202 4.14 -2.09 -16.30
C PRO A 202 4.40 -2.74 -14.94
N VAL A 203 3.55 -3.70 -14.52
CA VAL A 203 3.74 -4.43 -13.26
C VAL A 203 5.03 -5.24 -13.27
N ILE A 204 5.31 -6.01 -14.33
CA ILE A 204 6.54 -6.79 -14.47
C ILE A 204 7.77 -5.87 -14.47
N LEU A 205 7.72 -4.76 -15.21
CA LEU A 205 8.81 -3.79 -15.27
C LEU A 205 9.04 -3.11 -13.91
N GLY A 206 7.97 -2.80 -13.17
CA GLY A 206 8.05 -2.30 -11.80
C GLY A 206 8.76 -3.29 -10.86
N ILE A 207 8.37 -4.57 -10.89
CA ILE A 207 9.03 -5.62 -10.09
C ILE A 207 10.51 -5.76 -10.47
N MET A 208 10.82 -5.77 -11.77
CA MET A 208 12.19 -5.81 -12.27
C MET A 208 13.00 -4.60 -11.83
N SER A 209 12.40 -3.40 -11.82
CA SER A 209 13.06 -2.19 -11.34
C SER A 209 13.40 -2.28 -9.85
N GLY A 210 12.51 -2.87 -9.03
CA GLY A 210 12.80 -3.15 -7.62
C GLY A 210 13.97 -4.11 -7.44
N GLY A 211 14.01 -5.20 -8.21
CA GLY A 211 15.15 -6.11 -8.22
C GLY A 211 16.46 -5.44 -8.66
N LEU A 212 16.40 -4.57 -9.67
CA LEU A 212 17.52 -3.78 -10.14
C LEU A 212 18.01 -2.78 -9.08
N LEU A 213 17.10 -2.12 -8.37
CA LEU A 213 17.43 -1.26 -7.24
C LEU A 213 18.17 -2.07 -6.16
N GLY A 214 17.66 -3.25 -5.80
CA GLY A 214 18.33 -4.16 -4.87
C GLY A 214 19.75 -4.54 -5.31
N PHE A 215 19.94 -4.86 -6.59
CA PHE A 215 21.26 -5.13 -7.17
C PHE A 215 22.20 -3.92 -7.01
N VAL A 216 21.73 -2.72 -7.31
CA VAL A 216 22.55 -1.49 -7.25
C VAL A 216 22.88 -1.11 -5.82
N LEU A 217 21.93 -1.19 -4.90
CA LEU A 217 22.17 -0.91 -3.49
C LEU A 217 23.18 -1.90 -2.90
N GLU A 218 23.05 -3.19 -3.18
CA GLU A 218 24.01 -4.18 -2.69
C GLU A 218 25.40 -3.99 -3.32
N ARG A 219 25.52 -3.91 -4.65
CA ARG A 219 26.83 -3.78 -5.30
C ARG A 219 27.50 -2.43 -5.07
N GLY A 220 26.71 -1.39 -4.98
CA GLY A 220 27.16 -0.01 -4.98
C GLY A 220 27.32 0.61 -3.61
N LEU A 221 26.52 0.18 -2.63
CA LEU A 221 26.55 0.72 -1.27
C LEU A 221 26.90 -0.35 -0.23
N PHE A 222 26.05 -1.36 -0.05
CA PHE A 222 26.17 -2.26 1.11
C PHE A 222 27.38 -3.19 1.02
N LYS A 223 27.67 -3.80 -0.13
CA LYS A 223 28.85 -4.64 -0.33
C LYS A 223 30.15 -3.85 -0.09
N PRO A 224 30.40 -2.67 -0.69
CA PRO A 224 31.61 -1.91 -0.40
C PRO A 224 31.79 -1.53 1.08
N LEU A 225 30.70 -1.22 1.79
CA LEU A 225 30.76 -0.90 3.22
C LEU A 225 31.03 -2.16 4.06
N ARG A 226 30.46 -3.30 3.68
CA ARG A 226 30.74 -4.61 4.29
C ARG A 226 32.19 -5.07 4.03
N ASP A 227 32.71 -4.86 2.81
CA ASP A 227 34.11 -5.15 2.46
C ASP A 227 35.08 -4.29 3.31
N ARG A 228 34.63 -3.11 3.78
CA ARG A 228 35.37 -2.24 4.72
C ARG A 228 35.19 -2.61 6.19
N LYS A 229 34.57 -3.76 6.48
CA LYS A 229 34.33 -4.31 7.82
C LYS A 229 33.48 -3.40 8.72
N MET A 230 32.55 -2.64 8.14
CA MET A 230 31.56 -1.92 8.94
C MET A 230 30.65 -2.90 9.68
N ASN A 231 30.35 -2.63 10.94
CA ASN A 231 29.44 -3.45 11.73
C ASN A 231 27.98 -3.26 11.28
N ASN A 232 27.12 -4.21 11.64
CA ASN A 232 25.71 -4.21 11.23
C ASN A 232 24.93 -3.00 11.79
N ILE A 233 25.29 -2.51 12.97
CA ILE A 233 24.68 -1.30 13.55
C ILE A 233 24.96 -0.06 12.69
N SER A 234 26.20 0.10 12.22
CA SER A 234 26.56 1.22 11.33
C SER A 234 25.87 1.09 9.98
N LEU A 235 25.76 -0.14 9.43
CA LEU A 235 25.02 -0.40 8.20
C LEU A 235 23.52 -0.10 8.36
N MET A 236 22.94 -0.37 9.54
CA MET A 236 21.57 -0.02 9.87
C MET A 236 21.38 1.51 9.86
N VAL A 237 22.28 2.28 10.47
CA VAL A 237 22.26 3.75 10.41
C VAL A 237 22.39 4.26 8.97
N VAL A 238 23.26 3.65 8.16
CA VAL A 238 23.37 3.95 6.72
C VAL A 238 22.04 3.67 6.00
N SER A 239 21.34 2.59 6.35
CA SER A 239 20.04 2.28 5.74
C SER A 239 18.96 3.30 6.10
N ILE A 240 18.99 3.90 7.29
CA ILE A 240 18.08 4.98 7.68
C ILE A 240 18.35 6.22 6.83
N GLY A 241 19.63 6.61 6.69
CA GLY A 241 20.02 7.71 5.80
C GLY A 241 19.63 7.46 4.35
N LEU A 242 19.81 6.22 3.87
CA LEU A 242 19.39 5.80 2.54
C LEU A 242 17.87 5.88 2.37
N ALA A 243 17.07 5.52 3.38
CA ALA A 243 15.61 5.64 3.32
C ALA A 243 15.18 7.08 3.04
N PHE A 244 15.74 8.05 3.77
CA PHE A 244 15.48 9.47 3.49
C PHE A 244 15.91 9.87 2.08
N VAL A 245 17.11 9.46 1.65
CA VAL A 245 17.59 9.76 0.29
C VAL A 245 16.65 9.19 -0.77
N LEU A 246 16.27 7.91 -0.68
CA LEU A 246 15.36 7.29 -1.64
C LEU A 246 13.99 7.98 -1.64
N ARG A 247 13.43 8.27 -0.45
CA ARG A 247 12.14 8.94 -0.32
C ARG A 247 12.13 10.32 -0.98
N TYR A 248 13.11 11.17 -0.67
CA TYR A 248 13.16 12.51 -1.24
C TYR A 248 13.56 12.51 -2.71
N VAL A 249 14.36 11.53 -3.17
CA VAL A 249 14.61 11.35 -4.60
C VAL A 249 13.32 10.94 -5.32
N ILE A 250 12.49 10.05 -4.74
CA ILE A 250 11.16 9.73 -5.28
C ILE A 250 10.32 11.00 -5.37
N VAL A 251 10.26 11.82 -4.31
CA VAL A 251 9.50 13.10 -4.33
C VAL A 251 10.01 14.06 -5.42
N ILE A 252 11.32 14.17 -5.62
CA ILE A 252 11.89 15.05 -6.66
C ILE A 252 11.44 14.64 -8.07
N TYR A 253 11.37 13.33 -8.35
CA TYR A 253 11.05 12.82 -9.68
C TYR A 253 9.55 12.59 -9.92
N PHE A 254 8.82 12.11 -8.91
CA PHE A 254 7.39 11.74 -8.99
C PHE A 254 6.47 12.79 -8.38
N ARG A 255 7.00 13.88 -7.81
CA ARG A 255 6.29 14.92 -7.06
C ARG A 255 5.63 14.38 -5.79
N ALA A 256 5.08 15.30 -4.99
CA ALA A 256 4.41 14.97 -3.73
C ALA A 256 2.90 14.70 -3.90
N GLU A 257 2.39 14.72 -5.13
CA GLU A 257 0.96 14.53 -5.40
C GLU A 257 0.58 13.04 -5.32
N PRO A 258 -0.52 12.70 -4.64
CA PRO A 258 -1.04 11.34 -4.65
C PRO A 258 -1.50 10.95 -6.06
N VAL A 259 -1.07 9.78 -6.52
CA VAL A 259 -1.40 9.25 -7.85
C VAL A 259 -1.98 7.86 -7.75
N GLY A 260 -2.68 7.37 -8.76
CA GLY A 260 -3.10 5.97 -8.74
C GLY A 260 -3.53 5.45 -10.09
N PHE A 261 -3.63 4.12 -10.17
CA PHE A 261 -3.98 3.43 -11.41
C PHE A 261 -5.47 3.64 -11.72
N LYS A 262 -5.80 4.63 -12.56
CA LYS A 262 -7.18 5.08 -12.84
C LYS A 262 -8.17 3.95 -13.16
N HIS A 263 -7.74 2.96 -13.96
CA HIS A 263 -8.57 1.81 -14.35
C HIS A 263 -8.83 0.80 -13.21
N TYR A 264 -8.03 0.84 -12.16
CA TYR A 264 -8.09 -0.11 -11.04
C TYR A 264 -8.51 0.56 -9.72
N LEU A 265 -8.47 1.89 -9.61
CA LEU A 265 -8.95 2.61 -8.43
C LEU A 265 -10.45 2.36 -8.20
N LEU A 266 -11.27 2.53 -9.25
CA LEU A 266 -12.72 2.37 -9.19
C LEU A 266 -13.15 1.12 -9.96
N GLN A 267 -13.31 0.00 -9.25
CA GLN A 267 -13.93 -1.21 -9.79
C GLN A 267 -15.13 -1.62 -8.95
N THR A 268 -16.25 -1.90 -9.61
CA THR A 268 -17.42 -2.47 -8.96
C THR A 268 -17.07 -3.86 -8.43
N GLY A 269 -17.31 -4.06 -7.13
CA GLY A 269 -17.16 -5.36 -6.48
C GLY A 269 -18.14 -6.39 -7.04
N ILE A 270 -17.74 -7.66 -7.01
CA ILE A 270 -18.67 -8.77 -7.16
C ILE A 270 -19.20 -9.16 -5.78
N ASP A 271 -20.49 -9.48 -5.73
CA ASP A 271 -21.16 -9.95 -4.51
C ASP A 271 -20.92 -11.45 -4.34
N ILE A 272 -20.24 -11.84 -3.27
CA ILE A 272 -20.05 -13.23 -2.85
C ILE A 272 -20.77 -13.40 -1.50
N GLY A 273 -22.08 -13.66 -1.57
CA GLY A 273 -22.94 -13.67 -0.37
C GLY A 273 -22.95 -12.29 0.29
N PRO A 274 -22.60 -12.15 1.59
CA PRO A 274 -22.54 -10.85 2.24
C PRO A 274 -21.29 -10.02 1.87
N ILE A 275 -20.28 -10.64 1.23
CA ILE A 275 -18.98 -10.01 0.99
C ILE A 275 -18.96 -9.31 -0.37
N LYS A 276 -18.51 -8.06 -0.38
CA LYS A 276 -18.24 -7.30 -1.61
C LYS A 276 -16.74 -7.23 -1.86
N ILE A 277 -16.28 -7.85 -2.94
CA ILE A 277 -14.86 -7.85 -3.30
C ILE A 277 -14.64 -7.43 -4.76
N PRO A 278 -13.83 -6.40 -5.04
CA PRO A 278 -13.37 -6.08 -6.39
C PRO A 278 -12.63 -7.23 -7.07
N VAL A 279 -12.85 -7.44 -8.36
CA VAL A 279 -12.17 -8.49 -9.14
C VAL A 279 -10.65 -8.33 -9.09
N LYS A 280 -10.14 -7.08 -9.14
CA LYS A 280 -8.71 -6.79 -8.95
C LYS A 280 -8.14 -7.38 -7.66
N ASP A 281 -8.90 -7.35 -6.57
CA ASP A 281 -8.41 -7.79 -5.26
C ASP A 281 -8.26 -9.30 -5.24
N ILE A 282 -9.22 -10.03 -5.84
CA ILE A 282 -9.12 -11.49 -6.01
C ILE A 282 -7.87 -11.85 -6.81
N VAL A 283 -7.61 -11.15 -7.91
CA VAL A 283 -6.45 -11.38 -8.77
C VAL A 283 -5.15 -11.09 -8.01
N ILE A 284 -5.06 -9.94 -7.34
CA ILE A 284 -3.89 -9.53 -6.55
C ILE A 284 -3.62 -10.53 -5.42
N MET A 285 -4.65 -10.90 -4.65
CA MET A 285 -4.54 -11.87 -3.56
C MET A 285 -4.09 -13.24 -4.08
N SER A 286 -4.64 -13.69 -5.20
CA SER A 286 -4.25 -14.95 -5.83
C SER A 286 -2.78 -14.93 -6.23
N ILE A 287 -2.33 -13.89 -6.94
CA ILE A 287 -0.93 -13.75 -7.35
C ILE A 287 0.00 -13.67 -6.14
N ALA A 288 -0.36 -12.88 -5.12
CA ALA A 288 0.43 -12.77 -3.90
C ALA A 288 0.56 -14.11 -3.18
N PHE A 289 -0.55 -14.85 -3.02
CA PHE A 289 -0.56 -16.18 -2.41
C PHE A 289 0.32 -17.18 -3.18
N PHE A 290 0.18 -17.24 -4.50
CA PHE A 290 1.03 -18.10 -5.34
C PHE A 290 2.50 -17.69 -5.28
N MET A 291 2.81 -16.40 -5.21
CA MET A 291 4.17 -15.91 -5.09
C MET A 291 4.81 -16.29 -3.75
N LEU A 292 4.06 -16.21 -2.63
CA LEU A 292 4.54 -16.67 -1.33
C LEU A 292 4.83 -18.17 -1.33
N ILE A 293 3.96 -18.99 -1.93
CA ILE A 293 4.18 -20.43 -2.10
C ILE A 293 5.40 -20.70 -2.99
N LEU A 294 5.55 -19.94 -4.09
CA LEU A 294 6.68 -20.05 -4.99
C LEU A 294 7.99 -19.76 -4.23
N ILE A 295 8.06 -18.67 -3.47
CA ILE A 295 9.24 -18.34 -2.65
C ILE A 295 9.52 -19.42 -1.61
N ALA A 296 8.50 -19.90 -0.87
CA ALA A 296 8.66 -21.00 0.07
C ALA A 296 9.27 -22.24 -0.59
N THR A 297 8.72 -22.63 -1.75
CA THR A 297 9.20 -23.80 -2.51
C THR A 297 10.62 -23.58 -3.02
N LEU A 298 10.94 -22.39 -3.55
CA LEU A 298 12.28 -22.05 -4.01
C LEU A 298 13.29 -22.12 -2.87
N LEU A 299 12.94 -21.61 -1.69
CA LEU A 299 13.80 -21.68 -0.51
C LEU A 299 14.03 -23.12 -0.07
N GLN A 300 13.02 -24.01 -0.11
CA GLN A 300 13.19 -25.41 0.30
C GLN A 300 13.97 -26.24 -0.71
N LYS A 301 13.63 -26.13 -2.00
CA LYS A 301 14.01 -27.12 -3.01
C LYS A 301 15.17 -26.71 -3.91
N THR A 302 15.63 -25.46 -3.86
CA THR A 302 16.69 -24.99 -4.77
C THR A 302 18.06 -24.86 -4.11
N ARG A 303 19.10 -24.90 -4.94
CA ARG A 303 20.49 -24.63 -4.52
C ARG A 303 20.63 -23.25 -3.89
N LEU A 304 19.92 -22.25 -4.41
CA LEU A 304 19.94 -20.90 -3.86
C LEU A 304 19.40 -20.88 -2.42
N GLY A 305 18.29 -21.58 -2.16
CA GLY A 305 17.74 -21.73 -0.81
C GLY A 305 18.67 -22.46 0.15
N THR A 306 19.38 -23.50 -0.32
CA THR A 306 20.43 -24.18 0.45
C THR A 306 21.59 -23.24 0.78
N SER A 307 22.07 -22.45 -0.20
CA SER A 307 23.11 -21.45 0.04
C SER A 307 22.69 -20.39 1.05
N MET A 308 21.45 -19.89 0.96
CA MET A 308 20.91 -18.90 1.91
C MET A 308 20.93 -19.43 3.35
N ARG A 309 20.44 -20.65 3.57
CA ARG A 309 20.46 -21.30 4.90
C ARG A 309 21.88 -21.54 5.41
N ALA A 310 22.77 -22.05 4.56
CA ALA A 310 24.15 -22.29 4.96
C ALA A 310 24.88 -20.99 5.35
N VAL A 311 24.65 -19.90 4.61
CA VAL A 311 25.24 -18.59 4.91
C VAL A 311 24.62 -17.97 6.15
N SER A 312 23.30 -18.13 6.39
CA SER A 312 22.67 -17.63 7.63
C SER A 312 23.17 -18.37 8.88
N ASP A 313 23.44 -19.67 8.77
CA ASP A 313 23.88 -20.49 9.90
C ASP A 313 25.35 -20.24 10.25
N ASN A 314 26.25 -20.33 9.27
CA ASN A 314 27.67 -20.06 9.47
C ASN A 314 28.36 -19.65 8.14
N PRO A 315 28.58 -18.35 7.91
CA PRO A 315 29.23 -17.87 6.69
C PRO A 315 30.60 -18.50 6.42
N ALA A 316 31.43 -18.67 7.46
CA ALA A 316 32.78 -19.19 7.30
C ALA A 316 32.79 -20.68 6.88
N LEU A 317 31.91 -21.50 7.46
CA LEU A 317 31.74 -22.90 7.06
C LEU A 317 31.14 -23.01 5.66
N ALA A 318 30.17 -22.14 5.33
CA ALA A 318 29.58 -22.08 4.00
C ALA A 318 30.63 -21.78 2.92
N GLU A 319 31.52 -20.80 3.16
CA GLU A 319 32.61 -20.46 2.25
C GLU A 319 33.62 -21.60 2.08
N SER A 320 34.00 -22.27 3.18
CA SER A 320 34.87 -23.46 3.13
C SER A 320 34.25 -24.63 2.35
N SER A 321 32.92 -24.68 2.28
CA SER A 321 32.15 -25.67 1.51
C SER A 321 31.91 -25.25 0.05
N GLY A 322 32.55 -24.18 -0.42
CA GLY A 322 32.48 -23.70 -1.80
C GLY A 322 31.24 -22.84 -2.11
N ILE A 323 30.51 -22.37 -1.10
CA ILE A 323 29.37 -21.47 -1.30
C ILE A 323 29.88 -20.03 -1.44
N ASP A 324 29.58 -19.41 -2.57
CA ASP A 324 29.89 -18.00 -2.80
C ASP A 324 28.94 -17.11 -2.00
N ILE A 325 29.43 -16.60 -0.86
CA ILE A 325 28.69 -15.72 0.04
C ILE A 325 28.19 -14.48 -0.72
N ASN A 326 29.03 -13.86 -1.54
CA ASN A 326 28.70 -12.61 -2.23
C ASN A 326 27.60 -12.79 -3.26
N LYS A 327 27.58 -13.92 -3.98
CA LYS A 327 26.46 -14.25 -4.88
C LYS A 327 25.18 -14.52 -4.11
N THR A 328 25.26 -15.19 -2.96
CA THR A 328 24.10 -15.49 -2.12
C THR A 328 23.48 -14.20 -1.59
N ILE A 329 24.30 -13.30 -1.04
CA ILE A 329 23.84 -11.98 -0.57
C ILE A 329 23.23 -11.19 -1.72
N LEU A 330 23.87 -11.12 -2.88
CA LEU A 330 23.33 -10.40 -4.03
C LEU A 330 21.97 -10.92 -4.48
N ALA A 331 21.82 -12.25 -4.56
CA ALA A 331 20.55 -12.87 -4.95
C ALA A 331 19.44 -12.56 -3.94
N VAL A 332 19.76 -12.56 -2.64
CA VAL A 332 18.84 -12.16 -1.57
C VAL A 332 18.42 -10.70 -1.69
N TRP A 333 19.35 -9.78 -1.96
CA TRP A 333 19.03 -8.37 -2.16
C TRP A 333 18.12 -8.16 -3.37
N VAL A 334 18.41 -8.79 -4.49
CA VAL A 334 17.57 -8.69 -5.70
C VAL A 334 16.17 -9.27 -5.43
N ALA A 335 16.08 -10.47 -4.87
CA ALA A 335 14.81 -11.12 -4.58
C ALA A 335 13.99 -10.36 -3.54
N GLY A 336 14.61 -9.92 -2.44
CA GLY A 336 13.94 -9.21 -1.37
C GLY A 336 13.41 -7.85 -1.82
N SER A 337 14.17 -7.15 -2.66
CA SER A 337 13.76 -5.87 -3.24
C SER A 337 12.66 -6.01 -4.28
N ALA A 338 12.71 -7.06 -5.10
CA ALA A 338 11.64 -7.38 -6.05
C ALA A 338 10.32 -7.74 -5.33
N LEU A 339 10.38 -8.47 -4.22
CA LEU A 339 9.21 -8.79 -3.39
C LEU A 339 8.64 -7.55 -2.70
N ALA A 340 9.51 -6.66 -2.19
CA ALA A 340 9.09 -5.36 -1.65
C ALA A 340 8.37 -4.51 -2.70
N ALA A 341 8.97 -4.40 -3.89
CA ALA A 341 8.38 -3.69 -5.01
C ALA A 341 7.03 -4.30 -5.43
N MET A 342 6.93 -5.63 -5.51
CA MET A 342 5.66 -6.31 -5.80
C MET A 342 4.58 -5.98 -4.76
N GLY A 343 4.91 -6.06 -3.48
CA GLY A 343 3.99 -5.68 -2.40
C GLY A 343 3.52 -4.23 -2.51
N GLY A 344 4.43 -3.32 -2.89
CA GLY A 344 4.11 -1.92 -3.12
C GLY A 344 3.22 -1.69 -4.33
N ILE A 345 3.52 -2.31 -5.46
CA ILE A 345 2.70 -2.22 -6.68
C ILE A 345 1.27 -2.68 -6.40
N PHE A 346 1.14 -3.81 -5.70
CA PHE A 346 -0.17 -4.33 -5.33
C PHE A 346 -0.90 -3.44 -4.33
N LEU A 347 -0.18 -2.83 -3.37
CA LEU A 347 -0.78 -1.86 -2.46
C LEU A 347 -1.29 -0.63 -3.23
N GLY A 348 -0.50 -0.10 -4.16
CA GLY A 348 -0.86 1.01 -5.03
C GLY A 348 -1.96 0.70 -6.05
N LEU A 349 -2.24 -0.58 -6.31
CA LEU A 349 -3.41 -1.02 -7.07
C LEU A 349 -4.70 -1.05 -6.25
N THR A 350 -4.56 -1.21 -4.94
CA THR A 350 -5.70 -1.25 -4.00
C THR A 350 -6.02 0.12 -3.42
N ASN A 351 -5.00 0.98 -3.28
CA ASN A 351 -5.07 2.30 -2.67
C ASN A 351 -4.40 3.35 -3.57
N ILE A 352 -4.51 4.63 -3.20
CA ILE A 352 -3.74 5.69 -3.83
C ILE A 352 -2.24 5.51 -3.49
N ILE A 353 -1.38 5.76 -4.47
CA ILE A 353 0.08 5.77 -4.31
C ILE A 353 0.47 7.12 -3.74
N GLU A 354 0.93 7.09 -2.50
CA GLU A 354 1.58 8.23 -1.86
C GLU A 354 3.10 8.08 -1.87
N TRP A 355 3.82 9.19 -1.95
CA TRP A 355 5.29 9.21 -1.90
C TRP A 355 5.88 8.69 -0.57
N GLN A 356 5.10 8.70 0.50
CA GLN A 356 5.46 8.18 1.83
C GLN A 356 4.82 6.82 2.17
N MET A 357 4.21 6.12 1.18
CA MET A 357 3.51 4.85 1.47
C MET A 357 4.42 3.78 2.09
N GLY A 358 5.69 3.73 1.68
CA GLY A 358 6.69 2.83 2.24
C GLY A 358 6.93 3.11 3.71
N GLU A 359 7.11 4.38 4.08
CA GLU A 359 7.25 4.81 5.48
C GLU A 359 6.08 4.36 6.34
N LYS A 360 4.84 4.59 5.89
CA LYS A 360 3.65 4.13 6.59
C LYS A 360 3.67 2.61 6.77
N MET A 361 4.09 1.87 5.74
CA MET A 361 4.20 0.40 5.77
C MET A 361 5.38 -0.13 6.60
N LEU A 362 6.39 0.69 6.89
CA LEU A 362 7.60 0.28 7.59
C LEU A 362 7.26 -0.43 8.90
N LEU A 363 6.40 0.17 9.72
CA LEU A 363 6.01 -0.40 11.00
C LEU A 363 5.30 -1.76 10.86
N LEU A 364 4.40 -1.91 9.89
CA LEU A 364 3.71 -3.18 9.65
C LEU A 364 4.68 -4.27 9.18
N ILE A 365 5.61 -3.93 8.29
CA ILE A 365 6.62 -4.86 7.78
C ILE A 365 7.53 -5.31 8.93
N PHE A 366 7.98 -4.37 9.77
CA PHE A 366 8.81 -4.68 10.93
C PHE A 366 8.06 -5.51 11.98
N ALA A 367 6.82 -5.14 12.30
CA ALA A 367 5.95 -5.92 13.18
C ALA A 367 5.74 -7.33 12.63
N ALA A 368 5.55 -7.48 11.32
CA ALA A 368 5.37 -8.77 10.67
C ALA A 368 6.62 -9.65 10.77
N VAL A 369 7.80 -9.10 10.47
CA VAL A 369 9.06 -9.87 10.53
C VAL A 369 9.42 -10.25 11.98
N THR A 370 9.24 -9.34 12.93
CA THR A 370 9.51 -9.60 14.35
C THR A 370 8.50 -10.58 14.96
N LEU A 371 7.20 -10.44 14.66
CA LEU A 371 6.17 -11.40 15.05
C LEU A 371 6.47 -12.77 14.47
N GLY A 372 6.86 -12.83 13.21
CA GLY A 372 7.24 -14.05 12.51
C GLY A 372 8.49 -14.73 13.09
N GLY A 373 9.46 -13.93 13.53
CA GLY A 373 10.80 -14.34 13.88
C GLY A 373 11.80 -13.83 12.84
N LEU A 374 12.67 -12.92 13.28
CA LEU A 374 13.66 -12.26 12.44
C LEU A 374 14.54 -13.29 11.70
N GLY A 375 14.70 -13.10 10.39
CA GLY A 375 15.55 -13.95 9.56
C GLY A 375 14.89 -15.25 9.08
N THR A 376 13.65 -15.53 9.47
CA THR A 376 12.89 -16.68 8.97
C THR A 376 11.86 -16.26 7.93
N ALA A 377 12.07 -16.62 6.66
CA ALA A 377 11.13 -16.28 5.59
C ALA A 377 9.71 -16.81 5.87
N TYR A 378 9.59 -18.02 6.42
CA TYR A 378 8.31 -18.60 6.85
C TYR A 378 7.65 -17.81 7.98
N GLY A 379 8.45 -17.39 8.97
CA GLY A 379 7.99 -16.50 10.02
C GLY A 379 7.41 -15.22 9.44
N ALA A 380 8.14 -14.56 8.55
CA ALA A 380 7.69 -13.33 7.91
C ALA A 380 6.40 -13.50 7.09
N MET A 381 6.18 -14.65 6.45
CA MET A 381 4.91 -14.95 5.76
C MET A 381 3.73 -14.96 6.74
N VAL A 382 3.86 -15.76 7.81
CA VAL A 382 2.80 -15.91 8.82
C VAL A 382 2.59 -14.61 9.59
N GLY A 383 3.69 -13.93 9.95
CA GLY A 383 3.66 -12.65 10.64
C GLY A 383 3.04 -11.54 9.79
N GLY A 384 3.32 -11.50 8.49
CA GLY A 384 2.70 -10.54 7.57
C GLY A 384 1.19 -10.75 7.43
N LEU A 385 0.77 -12.00 7.28
CA LEU A 385 -0.65 -12.37 7.26
C LEU A 385 -1.34 -11.98 8.57
N ALA A 386 -0.75 -12.31 9.72
CA ALA A 386 -1.31 -12.00 11.03
C ALA A 386 -1.38 -10.49 11.29
N ILE A 387 -0.31 -9.74 11.03
CA ILE A 387 -0.29 -8.28 11.26
C ILE A 387 -1.25 -7.56 10.33
N GLY A 388 -1.29 -7.90 9.04
CA GLY A 388 -2.24 -7.26 8.12
C GLY A 388 -3.69 -7.61 8.46
N PHE A 389 -3.96 -8.85 8.86
CA PHE A 389 -5.30 -9.26 9.30
C PHE A 389 -5.73 -8.53 10.57
N VAL A 390 -4.90 -8.52 11.60
CA VAL A 390 -5.23 -7.87 12.88
C VAL A 390 -5.33 -6.35 12.73
N SER A 391 -4.46 -5.74 11.94
CA SER A 391 -4.51 -4.30 11.62
C SER A 391 -5.84 -3.91 10.98
N GLU A 392 -6.26 -4.61 9.91
CA GLU A 392 -7.54 -4.30 9.25
C GLU A 392 -8.76 -4.73 10.06
N MET A 393 -8.66 -5.75 10.92
CA MET A 393 -9.75 -6.08 11.84
C MET A 393 -9.94 -5.02 12.91
N SER A 394 -8.87 -4.35 13.31
CA SER A 394 -8.94 -3.32 14.34
C SER A 394 -9.74 -2.08 13.92
N THR A 395 -9.87 -1.82 12.62
CA THR A 395 -10.65 -0.69 12.06
C THR A 395 -12.17 -0.87 12.22
N PHE A 396 -12.60 -1.96 12.87
CA PHE A 396 -13.97 -2.10 13.35
C PHE A 396 -14.23 -1.28 14.62
N TRP A 397 -13.23 -1.16 15.51
CA TRP A 397 -13.34 -0.43 16.77
C TRP A 397 -12.50 0.84 16.82
N LEU A 398 -11.52 0.97 15.93
CA LEU A 398 -10.58 2.07 15.86
C LEU A 398 -10.73 2.80 14.53
N ASP A 399 -10.34 4.07 14.53
CA ASP A 399 -10.23 4.85 13.30
C ASP A 399 -9.14 4.26 12.38
N ASN A 400 -9.31 4.44 11.08
CA ASN A 400 -8.40 3.89 10.07
C ASN A 400 -6.94 4.36 10.26
N ASP A 401 -6.73 5.57 10.77
CA ASP A 401 -5.40 6.12 11.04
C ASP A 401 -4.68 5.40 12.18
N LEU A 402 -5.45 4.83 13.13
CA LEU A 402 -4.93 4.11 14.28
C LEU A 402 -4.59 2.65 13.97
N LYS A 403 -4.83 2.16 12.76
CA LYS A 403 -4.51 0.76 12.40
C LYS A 403 -3.02 0.43 12.54
N PHE A 404 -2.14 1.41 12.33
CA PHE A 404 -0.69 1.28 12.51
C PHE A 404 -0.31 1.11 13.99
N LEU A 405 -1.07 1.70 14.92
CA LEU A 405 -0.86 1.56 16.36
C LEU A 405 -0.99 0.10 16.80
N ILE A 406 -1.91 -0.66 16.20
CA ILE A 406 -2.11 -2.06 16.54
C ILE A 406 -0.90 -2.91 16.15
N ALA A 407 -0.27 -2.64 15.01
CA ALA A 407 0.98 -3.30 14.64
C ALA A 407 2.09 -3.03 15.67
N LEU A 408 2.18 -1.80 16.20
CA LEU A 408 3.11 -1.45 17.28
C LEU A 408 2.80 -2.18 18.60
N VAL A 409 1.53 -2.24 18.99
CA VAL A 409 1.12 -2.93 20.23
C VAL A 409 1.44 -4.42 20.14
N VAL A 410 1.11 -5.07 19.01
CA VAL A 410 1.43 -6.48 18.78
C VAL A 410 2.94 -6.70 18.79
N LEU A 411 3.72 -5.81 18.18
CA LEU A 411 5.18 -5.82 18.22
C LEU A 411 5.71 -5.74 19.67
N ILE A 412 5.20 -4.83 20.50
CA ILE A 412 5.63 -4.70 21.90
C ILE A 412 5.29 -5.98 22.67
N ILE A 413 4.07 -6.50 22.53
CA ILE A 413 3.63 -7.72 23.22
C ILE A 413 4.50 -8.91 22.83
N ILE A 414 4.78 -9.11 21.54
CA ILE A 414 5.59 -10.24 21.11
C ILE A 414 7.03 -10.10 21.62
N LEU A 415 7.61 -8.89 21.65
CA LEU A 415 8.95 -8.68 22.19
C LEU A 415 9.02 -8.97 23.70
N LEU A 416 7.95 -8.70 24.46
CA LEU A 416 7.87 -9.01 25.89
C LEU A 416 7.67 -10.50 26.17
N VAL A 417 6.83 -11.18 25.38
CA VAL A 417 6.41 -12.57 25.66
C VAL A 417 7.28 -13.60 24.94
N ARG A 418 7.67 -13.32 23.69
CA ARG A 418 8.51 -14.19 22.83
C ARG A 418 9.40 -13.33 21.90
N PRO A 419 10.54 -12.81 22.39
CA PRO A 419 11.44 -11.97 21.58
C PRO A 419 12.01 -12.68 20.33
N GLN A 420 11.94 -14.01 20.28
CA GLN A 420 12.33 -14.83 19.13
C GLN A 420 11.24 -14.86 18.02
N GLY A 421 10.06 -14.29 18.25
CA GLY A 421 8.89 -14.43 17.38
C GLY A 421 8.21 -15.80 17.47
N ILE A 422 7.26 -16.05 16.57
CA ILE A 422 6.44 -17.28 16.54
C ILE A 422 7.24 -18.47 15.98
N LEU A 423 8.03 -18.24 14.92
CA LEU A 423 8.78 -19.29 14.20
C LEU A 423 10.31 -19.10 14.26
N GLY A 424 10.82 -18.18 15.09
CA GLY A 424 12.27 -17.97 15.21
C GLY A 424 12.98 -19.11 15.93
N VAL A 425 14.23 -19.36 15.51
CA VAL A 425 15.10 -20.38 16.09
C VAL A 425 15.70 -19.83 17.37
N ARG A 426 15.64 -20.58 18.47
CA ARG A 426 16.32 -20.21 19.72
C ARG A 426 17.82 -20.22 19.49
N GLU A 427 18.45 -19.05 19.50
CA GLU A 427 19.89 -18.95 19.64
C GLU A 427 20.29 -19.55 20.99
N ARG A 428 21.04 -20.66 20.97
CA ARG A 428 21.74 -21.14 22.15
C ARG A 428 22.92 -20.19 22.35
N LEU A 429 22.78 -19.25 23.27
CA LEU A 429 23.91 -18.54 23.85
C LEU A 429 24.78 -19.62 24.53
N GLY A 430 25.87 -20.00 23.89
CA GLY A 430 26.80 -21.04 24.31
C GLY A 430 28.23 -20.58 24.08
#